data_AF-A0A8T4I149-F1
#
_entry.id   AF-A0A8T4I149-F1
#
_cell.length_a   1.000
_cell.length_b   1.000
_cell.length_c   1.000
_cell.angle_alpha   90.00
_cell.angle_beta   90.00
_cell.angle_gamma   90.00
#
_symmetry.space_group_name_H-M   'P 1'
#
loop_
_entity.id
_entity.type
_entity.pdbx_description
1 polymer ?
#
loop_
_entity_poly.entity_id
_entity_poly.type
_entity_poly.pdbx_seq_one_letter_code
_entity_poly.pdbx_strand_id
1 'polypeptide(L)' 'MDDLTEMLKGTLEGCVLEIIGGEETYGYAITRQLHELGFDDVTEGTVYTILLRLERNKLVQVTKRPSGVGPPRKFYALN' A
#
# COMPACT_ATOMS: atom_id res chain seq x y z
N MET A 1 -16.33 16.61 -11.24
CA MET A 1 -14.86 16.63 -11.02
C MET A 1 -14.48 15.71 -9.85
N ASP A 2 -15.38 15.49 -8.90
CA ASP A 2 -15.18 14.57 -7.77
C ASP A 2 -15.15 13.08 -8.15
N ASP A 3 -15.91 12.66 -9.18
CA ASP A 3 -15.97 11.25 -9.60
C ASP A 3 -14.62 10.69 -10.08
N LEU A 4 -13.83 11.51 -10.78
CA LEU A 4 -12.49 11.11 -11.25
C LEU A 4 -11.55 10.83 -10.07
N THR A 5 -11.69 11.60 -8.98
CA THR A 5 -10.89 11.43 -7.76
C THR A 5 -11.28 10.16 -7.00
N GLU A 6 -12.58 9.82 -6.94
CA GLU A 6 -13.05 8.58 -6.31
C GLU A 6 -12.72 7.34 -7.16
N MET A 7 -12.85 7.41 -8.48
CA MET A 7 -12.40 6.36 -9.39
C MET A 7 -10.89 6.11 -9.28
N LEU A 8 -10.09 7.19 -9.17
CA LEU A 8 -8.65 7.07 -8.99
C LEU A 8 -8.29 6.43 -7.65
N LYS A 9 -8.99 6.79 -6.56
CA LYS A 9 -8.82 6.16 -5.24
C LYS A 9 -9.13 4.66 -5.27
N GLY A 10 -10.24 4.26 -5.89
CA GLY A 10 -10.62 2.86 -6.01
C GLY A 10 -9.62 2.05 -6.86
N THR A 11 -9.16 2.63 -7.97
CA THR A 11 -8.16 2.00 -8.84
C THR A 11 -6.82 1.83 -8.10
N LEU A 12 -6.38 2.84 -7.37
CA LEU A 12 -5.12 2.79 -6.61
C LEU A 12 -5.15 1.76 -5.48
N GLU A 13 -6.29 1.58 -4.81
CA GLU A 13 -6.48 0.51 -3.82
C GLU A 13 -6.29 -0.88 -4.45
N GLY A 14 -6.85 -1.09 -5.65
CA GLY A 14 -6.64 -2.31 -6.44
C GLY A 14 -5.17 -2.53 -6.82
N CYS A 15 -4.47 -1.50 -7.28
CA CYS A 15 -3.04 -1.58 -7.57
C CYS A 15 -2.20 -1.95 -6.34
N VAL A 16 -2.54 -1.40 -5.16
CA VAL A 16 -1.87 -1.75 -3.91
C VAL A 16 -2.11 -3.21 -3.54
N LEU A 17 -3.34 -3.72 -3.70
CA LEU A 17 -3.65 -5.13 -3.46
C LEU A 17 -2.90 -6.06 -4.41
N GLU A 18 -2.81 -5.70 -5.70
CA GLU A 18 -2.05 -6.46 -6.70
C GLU A 18 -0.57 -6.57 -6.31
N ILE A 19 0.05 -5.46 -5.90
CA ILE A 19 1.45 -5.44 -5.43
C ILE A 19 1.64 -6.36 -4.22
N ILE A 20 0.74 -6.30 -3.24
CA ILE A 20 0.81 -7.14 -2.03
C ILE A 20 0.56 -8.62 -2.36
N GLY A 21 -0.22 -8.91 -3.42
CA GLY A 21 -0.51 -10.27 -3.88
C GLY A 21 0.68 -10.97 -4.52
N GLY A 22 1.63 -10.22 -5.08
CA GLY A 22 2.86 -10.78 -5.65
C GLY A 22 3.84 -11.29 -4.58
N GLU A 23 4.11 -10.46 -3.57
CA GLU A 23 4.98 -10.83 -2.46
C GLU A 23 4.69 -9.99 -1.20
N GLU A 24 5.04 -10.52 -0.04
CA GLU A 24 4.95 -9.78 1.21
C GLU A 24 5.84 -8.54 1.17
N THR A 25 5.27 -7.37 1.46
CA THR A 25 5.93 -6.07 1.22
C THR A 25 5.62 -5.06 2.32
N TYR A 26 6.15 -3.84 2.22
CA TYR A 26 5.96 -2.76 3.20
C TYR A 26 5.73 -1.41 2.50
N GLY A 27 5.14 -0.44 3.23
CA GLY A 27 4.60 0.79 2.63
C GLY A 27 5.54 1.56 1.70
N TYR A 28 6.82 1.68 2.05
CA TYR A 28 7.80 2.35 1.18
C TYR A 28 8.08 1.55 -0.10
N ALA A 29 8.22 0.22 -0.01
CA ALA A 29 8.41 -0.63 -1.19
C ALA A 29 7.20 -0.59 -2.13
N ILE A 30 5.98 -0.59 -1.58
CA ILE A 30 4.74 -0.41 -2.36
C ILE A 30 4.76 0.94 -3.09
N THR A 31 5.10 2.02 -2.39
CA THR A 31 5.15 3.37 -2.98
C THR A 31 6.15 3.42 -4.14
N ARG A 32 7.33 2.81 -3.95
CA ARG A 32 8.36 2.70 -4.99
C ARG A 32 7.88 1.94 -6.23
N GLN A 33 7.20 0.81 -6.05
CA GLN A 33 6.65 0.04 -7.17
C GLN A 33 5.54 0.81 -7.90
N LEU A 34 4.69 1.55 -7.18
CA LEU A 34 3.68 2.41 -7.80
C LEU A 34 4.32 3.51 -8.66
N HIS A 35 5.42 4.13 -8.21
CA HIS A 35 6.18 5.09 -9.03
C HIS A 35 6.74 4.44 -10.28
N GLU A 36 7.29 3.23 -10.18
CA GLU A 36 7.79 2.46 -11.33
C GLU A 36 6.68 2.11 -12.34
N LEU A 37 5.42 2.06 -11.91
CA LEU A 37 4.23 1.89 -12.76
C LEU A 37 3.66 3.21 -13.31
N GLY A 38 4.29 4.36 -13.04
CA GLY A 38 3.90 5.67 -13.54
C GLY A 38 2.98 6.47 -12.61
N PHE A 39 2.80 6.06 -11.36
CA PHE A 39 2.02 6.79 -10.35
C PHE A 39 2.89 7.78 -9.55
N ASP A 40 3.68 8.62 -10.22
CA ASP A 40 4.72 9.47 -9.60
C ASP A 40 4.20 10.42 -8.50
N ASP A 41 2.95 10.86 -8.60
CA ASP A 41 2.32 11.77 -7.64
C ASP A 41 1.83 11.08 -6.35
N VAL A 42 1.92 9.75 -6.27
CA VAL A 42 1.46 8.99 -5.09
C VAL A 42 2.46 9.14 -3.95
N THR A 43 2.00 9.72 -2.84
CA THR A 43 2.81 9.87 -1.63
C THR A 43 2.75 8.64 -0.73
N GLU A 44 3.77 8.47 0.12
CA GLU A 44 3.74 7.45 1.18
C GLU A 44 2.52 7.60 2.11
N GLY A 45 2.06 8.83 2.36
CA GLY A 45 0.87 9.11 3.16
C GLY A 45 -0.43 8.58 2.51
N THR A 46 -0.51 8.67 1.19
CA THR A 46 -1.62 8.09 0.40
C THR A 46 -1.61 6.57 0.53
N VAL A 47 -0.46 5.93 0.32
CA VAL A 47 -0.30 4.47 0.45
C VAL A 47 -0.61 4.02 1.87
N TYR A 48 -0.15 4.74 2.89
CA TYR A 48 -0.45 4.44 4.29
C TYR A 48 -1.95 4.49 4.60
N THR A 49 -2.66 5.47 4.03
CA THR A 49 -4.12 5.58 4.20
C THR A 49 -4.85 4.39 3.56
N ILE A 50 -4.39 3.93 2.40
CA ILE A 50 -4.92 2.72 1.74
C ILE A 50 -4.65 1.49 2.59
N LEU A 51 -3.40 1.28 3.02
CA LEU A 51 -3.01 0.14 3.86
C LEU A 51 -3.82 0.06 5.15
N LEU A 52 -4.11 1.21 5.79
CA LEU A 52 -4.96 1.26 6.97
C LEU A 52 -6.39 0.80 6.67
N ARG A 53 -6.95 1.13 5.50
CA ARG A 53 -8.27 0.66 5.07
C ARG A 53 -8.26 -0.83 4.78
N LEU A 54 -7.26 -1.34 4.07
CA LEU A 54 -7.09 -2.77 3.78
C LEU A 54 -6.96 -3.60 5.06
N GLU A 55 -6.16 -3.13 6.04
CA GLU A 55 -6.00 -3.74 7.36
C GLU A 55 -7.35 -3.77 8.11
N ARG A 56 -8.07 -2.63 8.14
CA ARG A 56 -9.40 -2.53 8.77
C ARG A 56 -10.45 -3.44 8.12
N ASN A 57 -10.39 -3.58 6.80
CA ASN A 57 -11.28 -4.43 6.02
C ASN A 57 -10.87 -5.91 6.04
N LYS A 58 -9.78 -6.26 6.73
CA LYS A 58 -9.24 -7.63 6.79
C LYS A 58 -8.99 -8.20 5.39
N LEU A 59 -8.43 -7.38 4.49
CA LEU A 59 -7.97 -7.83 3.17
C LEU A 59 -6.50 -8.23 3.18
N VAL A 60 -5.76 -7.78 4.21
CA VAL A 60 -4.34 -8.06 4.40
C VAL A 60 -4.05 -8.49 5.83
N GLN A 61 -3.05 -9.36 5.98
CA GLN A 61 -2.38 -9.68 7.22
C GLN A 61 -1.21 -8.72 7.44
N VAL A 62 -0.96 -8.37 8.70
CA VAL A 62 0.12 -7.45 9.09
C VAL A 62 1.08 -8.12 10.05
N THR A 63 2.35 -8.22 9.65
CA THR A 63 3.44 -8.72 10.50
C THR A 63 4.39 -7.59 10.83
N LYS A 64 4.69 -7.36 12.11
CA LYS A 64 5.73 -6.41 12.53
C LYS A 64 7.07 -7.12 12.54
N ARG A 65 8.06 -6.56 11.82
CA ARG A 65 9.44 -7.07 11.83
C ARG A 65 10.40 -6.01 12.34
N PRO A 66 11.45 -6.40 13.10
CA PRO A 66 12.55 -5.50 13.40
C PRO A 66 13.13 -4.94 12.10
N SER A 67 13.41 -3.64 12.06
CA SER A 67 14.20 -3.06 10.99
C SER A 67 15.67 -3.06 11.41
N GLY A 68 16.59 -3.21 10.44
CA GLY A 68 18.03 -3.17 10.73
C GLY A 68 18.49 -1.83 11.33
N VAL A 69 17.75 -0.75 11.04
CA VAL A 69 17.91 0.57 11.64
C VAL A 69 16.52 1.21 11.74
N GLY A 70 16.12 1.63 12.95
CA GLY A 70 14.90 2.40 13.20
C GLY A 70 13.74 1.61 13.82
N PRO A 71 12.50 2.14 13.75
CA PRO A 71 11.33 1.48 14.33
C PRO A 71 10.95 0.20 13.57
N PRO A 72 10.21 -0.74 14.19
CA PRO A 72 9.72 -1.93 13.52
C PRO A 72 8.90 -1.57 12.28
N ARG A 73 9.11 -2.30 11.18
CA ARG A 73 8.35 -2.13 9.94
C ARG A 73 7.14 -3.05 9.96
N LYS A 74 6.00 -2.53 9.50
CA LYS A 74 4.83 -3.34 9.16
C LYS A 74 5.03 -3.93 7.77
N PHE A 75 4.95 -5.24 7.69
CA PHE A 75 4.88 -6.01 6.46
C PHE A 75 3.45 -6.45 6.23
N TYR A 76 3.02 -6.46 4.97
CA TYR A 76 1.66 -6.73 4.52
C TYR A 76 1.69 -7.91 3.56
N ALA A 77 0.76 -8.84 3.74
CA ALA A 77 0.49 -9.95 2.83
C ALA A 77 -1.03 -10.07 2.63
N LEU A 78 -1.48 -10.56 1.47
CA LEU A 78 -2.90 -10.86 1.27
C LEU A 78 -3.35 -11.99 2.21
N ASN A 79 -4.64 -11.97 2.55
CA ASN A 79 -5.27 -13.02 3.37
C ASN A 79 -5.58 -14.31 2.62
#